data_AF-A0A2V7CFS6-F1
#
_entry.id   AF-A0A2V7CFS6-F1
#
_cell.length_a   1.000
_cell.length_b   1.000
_cell.length_c   1.000
_cell.angle_alpha   90.00
_cell.angle_beta   90.00
_cell.angle_gamma   90.00
#
_symmetry.space_group_name_H-M   'P 1'
#
loop_
_entity.id
_entity.type
_entity.pdbx_description
1 polymer ?
#
loop_
_entity_poly.entity_id
_entity_poly.type
_entity_poly.pdbx_seq_one_letter_code
_entity_poly.pdbx_strand_id
1 'polypeptide(L)'
;MAHKTERNEEEIMRRDYRLWALVAILAGLHTTACTQKVELMSEIKPAKVERVQGTELSRLTLTPKAVERLDIKTAAVREERIGARKRLVAGE
;
A
#
# COMPACT_ATOMS: atom_id res chain seq x y z
N MET A 1 -67.05 7.81 -7.62
CA MET A 1 -66.27 6.64 -7.18
C MET A 1 -65.00 6.46 -8.02
N ALA A 2 -65.06 6.59 -9.36
CA ALA A 2 -63.91 6.40 -10.27
C ALA A 2 -62.67 7.27 -9.99
N HIS A 3 -62.83 8.57 -9.72
CA HIS A 3 -61.70 9.50 -9.50
C HIS A 3 -60.86 9.16 -8.23
N LYS A 4 -61.40 8.40 -7.28
CA LYS A 4 -60.66 8.00 -6.07
C LYS A 4 -59.77 6.77 -6.32
N THR A 5 -60.16 5.92 -7.27
CA THR A 5 -59.44 4.70 -7.63
C THR A 5 -58.18 5.02 -8.41
N GLU A 6 -58.26 5.89 -9.42
CA GLU A 6 -57.11 6.24 -10.28
C GLU A 6 -55.99 6.94 -9.49
N ARG A 7 -56.33 7.84 -8.56
CA ARG A 7 -55.34 8.49 -7.67
C ARG A 7 -54.63 7.48 -6.76
N ASN A 8 -55.32 6.42 -6.35
CA ASN A 8 -54.74 5.38 -5.50
C ASN A 8 -53.78 4.49 -6.31
N GLU A 9 -54.13 4.18 -7.55
CA GLU A 9 -53.29 3.38 -8.47
C GLU A 9 -52.00 4.11 -8.86
N GLU A 10 -52.06 5.43 -9.12
CA GLU A 10 -50.86 6.24 -9.38
C GLU A 10 -49.91 6.35 -8.17
N GLU A 11 -50.48 6.42 -6.96
CA GLU A 11 -49.71 6.44 -5.70
C GLU A 11 -49.05 5.07 -5.43
N ILE A 12 -49.76 3.97 -5.71
CA ILE A 12 -49.24 2.60 -5.58
C ILE A 12 -48.11 2.39 -6.60
N MET A 13 -48.33 2.74 -7.87
CA MET A 13 -47.32 2.60 -8.93
C MET A 13 -46.06 3.43 -8.64
N ARG A 14 -46.20 4.65 -8.08
CA ARG A 14 -45.06 5.46 -7.65
C ARG A 14 -44.32 4.87 -6.46
N ARG A 15 -45.02 4.27 -5.49
CA ARG A 15 -44.38 3.61 -4.33
C ARG A 15 -43.64 2.36 -4.76
N ASP A 16 -44.24 1.55 -5.62
CA ASP A 16 -43.63 0.34 -6.14
C ASP A 16 -42.39 0.67 -6.97
N TYR A 17 -42.48 1.66 -7.85
CA TYR A 17 -41.32 2.12 -8.63
C TYR A 17 -40.18 2.64 -7.72
N ARG A 18 -40.51 3.40 -6.68
CA ARG A 18 -39.50 3.88 -5.70
C ARG A 18 -38.88 2.73 -4.91
N LEU A 19 -39.66 1.75 -4.50
CA LEU A 19 -39.18 0.53 -3.83
C LEU A 19 -38.24 -0.26 -4.74
N TRP A 20 -38.63 -0.49 -5.99
CA TRP A 20 -37.80 -1.18 -6.98
C TRP A 20 -36.52 -0.40 -7.32
N ALA A 21 -36.58 0.93 -7.40
CA ALA A 21 -35.39 1.77 -7.59
C ALA A 21 -34.42 1.66 -6.42
N LEU A 22 -34.91 1.66 -5.18
CA LEU A 22 -34.07 1.48 -3.98
C LEU A 22 -33.40 0.11 -3.96
N VAL A 23 -34.14 -0.96 -4.30
CA VAL A 23 -33.60 -2.33 -4.39
C VAL A 23 -32.50 -2.40 -5.46
N ALA A 24 -32.70 -1.79 -6.63
CA ALA A 24 -31.69 -1.75 -7.69
C ALA A 24 -30.43 -0.98 -7.27
N ILE A 25 -30.58 0.14 -6.56
CA ILE A 25 -29.45 0.93 -6.04
C ILE A 25 -28.67 0.13 -4.99
N LEU A 26 -29.36 -0.49 -4.03
CA LEU A 26 -28.73 -1.34 -3.01
C LEU A 26 -27.97 -2.50 -3.68
N ALA A 27 -28.60 -3.23 -4.58
CA ALA A 27 -27.97 -4.33 -5.32
C ALA A 27 -26.73 -3.88 -6.12
N GLY A 28 -26.80 -2.72 -6.77
CA GLY A 28 -25.66 -2.13 -7.49
C GLY A 28 -24.53 -1.69 -6.55
N LEU A 29 -24.85 -1.12 -5.39
CA LEU A 29 -23.85 -0.62 -4.44
C LEU A 29 -22.99 -1.74 -3.87
N HIS A 30 -23.57 -2.92 -3.62
CA HIS A 30 -22.84 -4.11 -3.19
C HIS A 30 -21.75 -4.55 -4.19
N THR A 31 -21.90 -4.23 -5.49
CA THR A 31 -20.88 -4.60 -6.50
C THR A 31 -19.66 -3.70 -6.49
N THR A 32 -19.75 -2.48 -5.96
CA THR A 32 -18.59 -1.56 -5.88
C THR A 32 -17.68 -1.82 -4.68
N ALA A 33 -18.13 -2.63 -3.71
CA ALA A 33 -17.37 -2.97 -2.50
C ALA A 33 -16.62 -4.32 -2.61
N CYS A 34 -16.78 -5.06 -3.70
CA CYS A 34 -16.06 -6.32 -3.91
C CYS A 34 -14.80 -6.10 -4.76
N THR A 35 -13.66 -6.11 -4.07
CA THR A 35 -12.31 -6.31 -4.62
C THR A 35 -11.56 -5.06 -5.07
N GLN A 36 -11.51 -4.04 -4.20
CA GLN A 36 -10.15 -3.60 -3.86
C GLN A 36 -9.52 -4.81 -3.21
N LYS A 37 -8.82 -5.61 -4.02
CA LYS A 37 -7.88 -6.61 -3.55
C LYS A 37 -6.92 -5.78 -2.71
N VAL A 38 -7.21 -5.69 -1.42
CA VAL A 38 -6.18 -5.52 -0.42
C VAL A 38 -5.37 -6.77 -0.64
N GLU A 39 -4.44 -6.66 -1.59
CA GLU A 39 -3.16 -7.31 -1.51
C GLU A 39 -2.74 -6.91 -0.10
N LEU A 40 -3.14 -7.73 0.88
CA LEU A 40 -2.43 -7.90 2.11
C LEU A 40 -1.03 -8.10 1.56
N MET A 41 -0.27 -7.01 1.50
CA MET A 41 1.17 -7.05 1.40
C MET A 41 1.49 -7.90 2.60
N SER A 42 1.52 -9.21 2.35
CA SER A 42 1.87 -10.24 3.29
C SER A 42 3.11 -9.69 3.90
N GLU A 43 2.98 -9.29 5.16
CA GLU A 43 3.97 -8.67 6.01
C GLU A 43 5.33 -8.95 5.38
N ILE A 44 5.92 -7.96 4.69
CA ILE A 44 7.22 -8.14 4.08
C ILE A 44 8.12 -8.37 5.27
N LYS A 45 8.28 -9.65 5.65
CA LYS A 45 9.04 -10.03 6.81
C LYS A 45 10.41 -9.46 6.51
N PRO A 46 10.90 -8.51 7.31
CA PRO A 46 12.20 -7.95 7.06
C PRO A 46 13.17 -9.12 7.00
N ALA A 47 13.99 -9.09 5.95
CA ALA A 47 15.23 -9.83 5.77
C ALA A 47 15.69 -10.55 7.04
N LYS A 48 15.76 -11.89 7.02
CA LYS A 48 16.30 -12.68 8.15
C LYS A 48 17.62 -12.06 8.60
N VAL A 49 17.65 -11.53 9.83
CA VAL A 49 18.82 -10.88 10.43
C VAL A 49 19.61 -11.96 11.15
N GLU A 50 20.84 -12.22 10.70
CA GLU A 50 21.75 -13.13 11.37
C GLU A 50 22.89 -12.31 11.98
N ARG A 51 23.20 -12.54 13.26
CA ARG A 51 24.36 -11.90 13.89
C ARG A 51 25.62 -12.58 13.37
N VAL A 52 26.55 -11.82 12.82
CA VAL A 52 27.88 -12.33 12.43
C VAL A 52 28.71 -12.43 13.71
N GLN A 53 29.10 -13.66 14.10
CA GLN A 53 29.94 -13.85 15.28
C GLN A 53 31.28 -13.13 15.10
N GLY A 54 31.69 -12.36 16.10
CA GLY A 54 33.01 -11.69 16.14
C GLY A 54 33.07 -10.28 15.54
N THR A 55 31.97 -9.67 15.12
CA THR A 55 31.92 -8.26 14.67
C THR A 55 30.65 -7.56 15.17
N GLU A 56 30.70 -6.28 15.52
CA GLU A 56 29.49 -5.48 15.86
C GLU A 56 28.55 -5.23 14.66
N LEU A 57 28.76 -5.92 13.54
CA LEU A 57 27.99 -5.75 12.33
C LEU A 57 26.86 -6.79 12.26
N SER A 58 25.63 -6.31 12.16
CA SER A 58 24.45 -7.17 11.91
C SER A 58 24.39 -7.55 10.44
N ARG A 59 24.34 -8.85 10.10
CA ARG A 59 24.15 -9.31 8.72
C ARG A 59 22.66 -9.33 8.38
N LEU A 60 22.33 -8.67 7.27
CA LEU A 60 20.98 -8.52 6.75
C LEU A 60 20.91 -9.12 5.34
N THR A 61 19.82 -9.83 5.01
CA THR A 61 19.60 -10.42 3.68
C THR A 61 18.53 -9.67 2.90
N LEU A 62 18.92 -8.78 1.99
CA LEU A 62 17.97 -7.97 1.23
C LEU A 62 17.36 -8.72 0.03
N THR A 63 16.15 -8.32 -0.36
CA THR A 63 15.55 -8.77 -1.62
C THR A 63 16.17 -8.03 -2.82
N PRO A 64 16.21 -8.62 -4.03
CA PRO A 64 16.79 -7.97 -5.20
C PRO A 64 16.20 -6.58 -5.51
N LYS A 65 14.87 -6.45 -5.38
CA LYS A 65 14.16 -5.17 -5.57
C LYS A 65 14.55 -4.10 -4.54
N ALA A 66 14.90 -4.49 -3.32
CA ALA A 66 15.38 -3.55 -2.31
C ALA A 66 16.78 -3.04 -2.65
N VAL A 67 17.64 -3.89 -3.19
CA VAL A 67 18.98 -3.49 -3.67
C VAL A 67 18.88 -2.48 -4.81
N GLU A 68 17.99 -2.73 -5.78
CA GLU A 68 17.72 -1.80 -6.91
C GLU A 68 17.26 -0.42 -6.41
N ARG A 69 16.29 -0.37 -5.50
CA ARG A 69 15.73 0.88 -4.97
C ARG A 69 16.72 1.70 -4.15
N LEU A 70 17.67 1.04 -3.50
CA LEU A 70 18.66 1.67 -2.63
C LEU A 70 19.96 2.02 -3.38
N ASP A 71 20.10 1.64 -4.66
CA ASP A 71 21.30 1.86 -5.48
C ASP A 71 22.61 1.50 -4.73
N ILE A 72 22.65 0.31 -4.12
CA ILE A 72 23.78 -0.09 -3.28
C ILE A 72 25.03 -0.28 -4.16
N LYS A 73 26.01 0.63 -4.01
CA LYS A 73 27.32 0.56 -4.67
C LYS A 73 28.32 -0.16 -3.78
N THR A 74 28.87 -1.26 -4.27
CA THR A 74 29.94 -2.00 -3.60
C THR A 74 31.23 -1.89 -4.39
N ALA A 75 32.36 -1.96 -3.69
CA ALA A 75 33.68 -2.04 -4.29
C ALA A 75 34.44 -3.20 -3.65
N ALA A 76 35.36 -3.81 -4.40
CA ALA A 76 36.25 -4.82 -3.85
C ALA A 76 37.14 -4.20 -2.76
N VAL A 77 37.26 -4.91 -1.64
CA VAL A 77 38.15 -4.50 -0.55
C VAL A 77 39.59 -4.62 -1.03
N ARG A 78 40.37 -3.56 -0.83
CA ARG A 78 41.80 -3.50 -1.15
C ARG A 78 42.52 -2.63 -0.13
N GLU A 79 43.80 -2.90 0.09
CA GLU A 79 44.65 -1.96 0.82
C GLU A 79 44.95 -0.75 -0.06
N GLU A 80 44.62 0.44 0.44
CA GLU A 80 44.83 1.69 -0.27
C GLU A 80 45.49 2.70 0.66
N ARG A 81 46.56 3.36 0.19
CA ARG A 81 47.22 4.43 0.95
C ARG A 81 46.34 5.67 0.90
N ILE A 82 45.62 5.92 1.99
CA ILE A 82 44.81 7.13 2.15
C ILE A 82 45.74 8.31 2.38
N GLY A 83 45.80 9.26 1.44
CA GLY A 83 46.54 10.50 1.60
C GLY A 83 46.02 11.29 2.80
N ALA A 84 46.91 11.80 3.65
CA ALA A 84 46.52 12.60 4.81
C ALA A 84 45.75 13.84 4.36
N ARG A 85 44.49 13.96 4.79
CA ARG A 85 43.68 15.16 4.56
C ARG A 85 44.28 16.30 5.39
N LYS A 86 44.89 17.29 4.73
CA LYS A 86 45.35 18.52 5.40
C LYS A 86 44.14 19.22 6.03
N ARG A 87 44.06 19.25 7.36
CA ARG A 87 43.17 20.16 8.09
C ARG A 87 43.93 21.46 8.28
N LEU A 88 43.44 22.54 7.69
CA LEU A 88 43.82 23.89 8.08
C LEU A 88 43.11 24.17 9.40
N VAL A 89 43.87 24.19 10.50
CA VAL A 89 43.38 24.66 11.79
C VAL A 89 43.58 26.17 11.76
N ALA A 90 42.51 26.94 11.58
CA ALA A 90 42.54 28.38 11.79
C ALA A 90 42.46 28.62 13.30
N GLY A 91 43.52 29.17 13.86
CA GLY A 91 43.56 29.63 15.24
C GLY A 91 44.36 30.93 15.30
N GLU A 92 43.68 31.99 15.72
CA GLU A 92 44.14 32.95 16.72
C GLU A 92 42.94 33.35 17.58
#